data_AF-A0A2P0B459-F1
#
_entry.id   AF-A0A2P0B459-F1
#
_cell.length_a   1.000
_cell.length_b   1.000
_cell.length_c   1.000
_cell.angle_alpha   90.00
_cell.angle_beta   90.00
_cell.angle_gamma   90.00
#
_symmetry.space_group_name_H-M   'P 1'
#
loop_
_entity.id
_entity.type
_entity.pdbx_description
1 polymer ?
#
loop_
_entity_poly.entity_id
_entity_poly.type
_entity_poly.pdbx_seq_one_letter_code
_entity_poly.pdbx_strand_id
1 'polypeptide(L)'
;MKKFAFFAALPVAALALSACGQDDAVEERGDMLEERADAVEDYGDDQAAAMEERADEAPTDAQEDALNARAEEIDDIGDERADALNERADEME
;
A
#
# COMPACT_ATOMS: atom_id res chain seq x y z
N MET A 1 4.25 14.30 66.17
CA MET A 1 5.25 13.97 65.14
C MET A 1 4.55 13.38 63.91
N LYS A 2 5.25 13.36 62.77
CA LYS A 2 4.75 13.44 61.39
C LYS A 2 3.70 12.41 60.96
N LYS A 3 2.85 12.92 60.07
CA LYS A 3 1.76 12.29 59.32
C LYS A 3 2.36 11.31 58.31
N PHE A 4 1.85 10.10 58.22
CA PHE A 4 2.12 9.21 57.09
C PHE A 4 0.79 8.86 56.42
N ALA A 5 0.54 9.57 55.33
CA ALA A 5 -0.53 9.31 54.40
C ALA A 5 -0.24 7.97 53.71
N PHE A 6 -1.22 7.06 53.76
CA PHE A 6 -1.32 5.93 52.86
C PHE A 6 -1.54 6.49 51.45
N PHE A 7 -0.47 6.54 50.65
CA PHE A 7 -0.60 6.71 49.21
C PHE A 7 -1.01 5.37 48.61
N ALA A 8 -2.27 5.29 48.17
CA ALA A 8 -2.75 4.24 47.31
C ALA A 8 -1.94 4.27 46.00
N ALA A 9 -1.10 3.26 45.79
CA ALA A 9 -0.43 3.04 44.52
C ALA A 9 -1.49 2.63 43.48
N LEU A 10 -1.91 3.59 42.66
CA LEU A 10 -2.72 3.35 41.48
C LEU A 10 -1.90 2.55 40.43
N PRO A 11 -2.50 1.57 39.75
CA PRO A 11 -1.83 0.77 38.73
C PRO A 11 -1.80 1.56 37.42
N VAL A 12 -0.95 2.58 37.32
CA VAL A 12 -0.78 3.37 36.09
C VAL A 12 0.08 2.63 35.05
N ALA A 13 0.74 1.52 35.44
CA ALA A 13 1.65 0.77 34.57
C ALA A 13 0.93 -0.07 33.47
N ALA A 14 -0.37 -0.36 33.59
CA ALA A 14 -1.08 -1.18 32.62
C ALA A 14 -1.51 -0.43 31.34
N LEU A 15 -1.58 0.91 31.39
CA LEU A 15 -2.00 1.75 30.25
C LEU A 15 -0.84 2.14 29.32
N ALA A 16 0.41 1.96 29.75
CA ALA A 16 1.59 2.32 28.95
C ALA A 16 1.97 1.24 27.93
N LEU A 17 1.65 -0.03 28.19
CA LEU A 17 1.94 -1.15 27.27
C LEU A 17 0.89 -1.28 26.15
N SER A 18 -0.32 -0.76 26.35
CA SER A 18 -1.36 -0.77 25.32
C SER A 18 -1.18 0.31 24.27
N ALA A 19 -0.33 1.31 24.50
CA ALA A 19 -0.06 2.38 23.54
C ALA A 19 0.97 1.92 22.50
N CYS A 20 2.09 1.31 22.92
CA CYS A 20 3.14 0.91 21.99
C CYS A 20 2.74 -0.24 21.06
N GLY A 21 2.03 -1.27 21.54
CA GLY A 21 1.62 -2.40 20.69
C GLY A 21 0.45 -2.10 19.74
N GLN A 22 -0.15 -0.91 19.85
CA GLN A 22 -1.24 -0.48 18.97
C GLN A 22 -0.70 0.27 17.76
N ASP A 23 0.40 1.02 17.95
CA ASP A 23 1.17 1.64 16.88
C ASP A 23 1.82 0.56 15.98
N ASP A 24 2.45 -0.47 16.57
CA ASP A 24 3.04 -1.60 15.82
C ASP A 24 2.01 -2.32 14.90
N ALA A 25 0.75 -2.42 15.33
CA ALA A 25 -0.30 -3.11 14.58
C ALA A 25 -0.97 -2.23 13.51
N VAL A 26 -0.72 -0.92 13.52
CA VAL A 26 -1.14 0.02 12.48
C VAL A 26 -0.06 0.07 11.39
N GLU A 27 1.21 0.15 11.78
CA GLU A 27 2.38 0.04 10.89
C GLU A 27 2.34 -1.26 10.09
N GLU A 28 2.13 -2.42 10.75
CA GLU A 28 2.00 -3.73 10.05
C GLU A 28 0.85 -3.76 9.02
N ARG A 29 -0.18 -2.93 9.19
CA ARG A 29 -1.26 -2.80 8.19
C ARG A 29 -0.89 -1.88 7.04
N GLY A 30 -0.07 -0.86 7.29
CA GLY A 30 0.56 -0.04 6.26
C GLY A 30 1.40 -0.92 5.34
N ASP A 31 2.33 -1.69 5.91
CA ASP A 31 3.19 -2.62 5.16
C ASP A 31 2.39 -3.59 4.26
N MET A 32 1.30 -4.17 4.79
CA MET A 32 0.43 -5.06 4.00
C MET A 32 -0.32 -4.34 2.88
N LEU A 33 -0.59 -3.04 3.02
CA LEU A 33 -1.20 -2.23 1.97
C LEU A 33 -0.18 -1.91 0.87
N GLU A 34 1.07 -1.61 1.24
CA GLU A 34 2.18 -1.41 0.28
C GLU A 34 2.47 -2.68 -0.51
N GLU A 35 2.62 -3.83 0.15
CA GLU A 35 2.85 -5.11 -0.55
C GLU A 35 1.70 -5.44 -1.51
N ARG A 36 0.48 -4.98 -1.20
CA ARG A 36 -0.67 -5.11 -2.09
C ARG A 36 -0.66 -4.09 -3.22
N ALA A 37 -0.14 -2.89 -3.01
CA ALA A 37 0.04 -1.88 -4.04
C ALA A 37 1.03 -2.39 -5.09
N ASP A 38 2.19 -2.88 -4.66
CA ASP A 38 3.22 -3.50 -5.52
C ASP A 38 2.61 -4.62 -6.37
N ALA A 39 1.84 -5.53 -5.76
CA ALA A 39 1.20 -6.63 -6.48
C ALA A 39 0.12 -6.17 -7.49
N VAL A 40 -0.41 -4.95 -7.35
CA VAL A 40 -1.38 -4.37 -8.28
C VAL A 40 -0.66 -3.68 -9.44
N GLU A 41 0.41 -2.93 -9.16
CA GLU A 41 1.33 -2.35 -10.15
C GLU A 41 1.91 -3.46 -11.04
N ASP A 42 2.56 -4.47 -10.45
CA ASP A 42 3.13 -5.62 -11.15
C ASP A 42 2.12 -6.32 -12.09
N TYR A 43 0.86 -6.42 -11.66
CA TYR A 43 -0.18 -7.03 -12.49
C TYR A 43 -0.59 -6.14 -13.68
N GLY A 44 -0.59 -4.82 -13.50
CA GLY A 44 -0.77 -3.84 -14.56
C GLY A 44 0.35 -3.95 -15.59
N ASP A 45 1.59 -3.84 -15.13
CA ASP A 45 2.82 -3.94 -15.92
C ASP A 45 2.87 -5.23 -16.74
N ASP A 46 2.65 -6.39 -16.10
CA ASP A 46 2.67 -7.69 -16.79
C ASP A 46 1.65 -7.76 -17.93
N GLN A 47 0.49 -7.15 -17.74
CA GLN A 47 -0.60 -7.15 -18.73
C GLN A 47 -0.35 -6.14 -19.84
N ALA A 48 0.20 -4.97 -19.51
CA ALA A 48 0.63 -3.96 -20.46
C ALA A 48 1.76 -4.52 -21.35
N ALA A 49 2.81 -5.09 -20.74
CA ALA A 49 3.92 -5.72 -21.45
C ALA A 49 3.46 -6.84 -22.39
N ALA A 50 2.56 -7.73 -21.96
CA ALA A 50 2.00 -8.77 -22.82
C ALA A 50 1.17 -8.22 -23.99
N MET A 51 0.70 -6.97 -23.91
CA MET A 51 0.00 -6.30 -24.99
C MET A 51 0.96 -5.57 -25.93
N GLU A 52 2.01 -4.94 -25.40
CA GLU A 52 3.10 -4.35 -26.18
C GLU A 52 3.82 -5.40 -27.04
N GLU A 53 4.08 -6.60 -26.50
CA GLU A 53 4.63 -7.72 -27.27
C GLU A 53 3.74 -8.09 -28.48
N ARG A 54 2.42 -7.94 -28.35
CA ARG A 54 1.49 -8.17 -29.47
C ARG A 54 1.46 -6.97 -30.43
N ALA A 55 1.70 -5.77 -29.93
CA ALA A 55 1.80 -4.57 -30.74
C ALA A 55 3.03 -4.65 -31.67
N ASP A 56 4.17 -5.12 -31.15
CA ASP A 56 5.41 -5.35 -31.92
C ASP A 56 5.22 -6.31 -33.11
N GLU A 57 4.29 -7.26 -33.00
CA GLU A 57 3.97 -8.22 -34.06
C GLU A 57 2.85 -7.75 -34.99
N ALA A 58 2.31 -6.54 -34.79
CA ALA A 58 1.14 -6.07 -35.52
C ALA A 58 1.45 -5.85 -37.03
N PRO A 59 0.58 -6.32 -37.95
CA PRO A 59 0.75 -6.16 -39.40
C PRO A 59 0.67 -4.71 -39.92
N THR A 60 0.22 -3.76 -39.10
CA THR A 60 0.05 -2.36 -39.48
C THR A 60 0.27 -1.44 -38.28
N ASP A 61 0.85 -0.27 -38.54
CA ASP A 61 1.05 0.80 -37.55
C ASP A 61 -0.24 1.15 -36.80
N ALA A 62 -1.38 1.25 -37.51
CA ALA A 62 -2.66 1.56 -36.87
C ALA A 62 -3.15 0.48 -35.88
N GLN A 63 -2.68 -0.76 -36.01
CA GLN A 63 -2.98 -1.84 -35.06
C GLN A 63 -1.98 -1.85 -33.91
N GLU A 64 -0.70 -1.58 -34.18
CA GLU A 64 0.33 -1.35 -33.17
C GLU A 64 -0.08 -0.20 -32.23
N ASP A 65 -0.40 0.97 -32.79
CA ASP A 65 -0.86 2.15 -32.04
C ASP A 65 -2.07 1.84 -31.14
N ALA A 66 -3.03 1.05 -31.66
CA ALA A 66 -4.24 0.71 -30.93
C ALA A 66 -3.99 -0.31 -29.80
N LEU A 67 -2.94 -1.13 -29.90
CA LEU A 67 -2.53 -2.06 -28.86
C LEU A 67 -1.69 -1.33 -27.81
N ASN A 68 -0.72 -0.51 -28.23
CA ASN A 68 0.09 0.32 -27.32
C ASN A 68 -0.79 1.27 -26.49
N ALA A 69 -1.75 1.96 -27.10
CA ALA A 69 -2.66 2.84 -26.35
C ALA A 69 -3.51 2.09 -25.31
N ARG A 70 -3.76 0.79 -25.51
CA ARG A 70 -4.48 -0.05 -24.53
C ARG A 70 -3.54 -0.62 -23.47
N ALA A 71 -2.27 -0.86 -23.81
CA ALA A 71 -1.24 -1.22 -22.85
C ALA A 71 -1.05 -0.08 -21.85
N GLU A 72 -0.84 1.15 -22.36
CA GLU A 72 -0.78 2.37 -21.55
C GLU A 72 -2.01 2.54 -20.64
N GLU A 73 -3.23 2.34 -21.16
CA GLU A 73 -4.44 2.44 -20.34
C GLU A 73 -4.47 1.40 -19.20
N ILE A 74 -3.91 0.21 -19.40
CA ILE A 74 -3.86 -0.83 -18.36
C ILE A 74 -2.80 -0.50 -17.31
N ASP A 75 -1.63 -0.04 -17.76
CA ASP A 75 -0.53 0.44 -16.93
C ASP A 75 -1.00 1.56 -16.00
N ASP A 76 -1.60 2.62 -16.57
CA ASP A 76 -2.17 3.76 -15.84
C ASP A 76 -3.21 3.31 -14.79
N ILE A 77 -4.05 2.32 -15.11
CA ILE A 77 -5.04 1.78 -14.15
C ILE A 77 -4.37 0.99 -13.02
N GLY A 78 -3.26 0.30 -13.29
CA GLY A 78 -2.43 -0.37 -12.30
C GLY A 78 -1.85 0.64 -11.33
N ASP A 79 -1.14 1.63 -11.87
CA ASP A 79 -0.52 2.74 -11.14
C ASP A 79 -1.52 3.49 -10.27
N GLU A 80 -2.63 3.98 -10.83
CA GLU A 80 -3.63 4.74 -10.08
C GLU A 80 -4.20 3.95 -8.88
N ARG A 81 -4.26 2.61 -9.00
CA ARG A 81 -4.74 1.75 -7.91
C ARG A 81 -3.67 1.45 -6.89
N ALA A 82 -2.43 1.24 -7.33
CA ALA A 82 -1.29 1.07 -6.44
C ALA A 82 -1.07 2.35 -5.63
N ASP A 83 -1.09 3.52 -6.27
CA ASP A 83 -1.03 4.84 -5.64
C ASP A 83 -2.12 5.02 -4.58
N ALA A 84 -3.38 4.68 -4.89
CA ALA A 84 -4.47 4.80 -3.93
C ALA A 84 -4.36 3.85 -2.72
N LEU A 85 -3.58 2.77 -2.84
CA LEU A 85 -3.25 1.87 -1.72
C LEU A 85 -2.07 2.42 -0.92
N ASN A 86 -1.01 2.89 -1.59
CA ASN A 86 0.15 3.52 -0.96
C ASN A 86 -0.22 4.79 -0.19
N GLU A 87 -1.07 5.66 -0.74
CA GLU A 87 -1.57 6.84 -0.02
C GLU A 87 -2.26 6.46 1.31
N ARG A 88 -2.90 5.29 1.37
CA ARG A 88 -3.51 4.80 2.62
C ARG A 88 -2.52 4.13 3.54
N ALA A 89 -1.45 3.54 3.00
CA ALA A 89 -0.36 2.99 3.79
C ALA A 89 0.44 4.11 4.46
N ASP A 90 0.76 5.17 3.72
CA ASP A 90 1.45 6.37 4.21
C ASP A 90 0.71 7.05 5.37
N GLU A 91 -0.63 7.00 5.40
CA GLU A 91 -1.44 7.51 6.52
C GLU A 91 -1.29 6.67 7.81
N MET A 92 -0.65 5.50 7.73
CA MET A 92 -0.47 4.52 8.82
C MET A 92 0.98 4.40 9.32
N GLU A 93 1.97 5.03 8.67
CA GLU A 93 3.35 5.22 9.17
C GLU A 93 3.48 6.44 10.13
#